data_AF-A0A955J2T0-F1
#
_entry.id   AF-A0A955J2T0-F1
#
_cell.length_a   1.000
_cell.length_b   1.000
_cell.length_c   1.000
_cell.angle_alpha   90.00
_cell.angle_beta   90.00
_cell.angle_gamma   90.00
#
_symmetry.space_group_name_H-M   'P 1'
#
loop_
_entity.id
_entity.type
_entity.pdbx_description
1 polymer ?
#
loop_
_entity_poly.entity_id
_entity_poly.type
_entity_poly.pdbx_seq_one_letter_code
_entity_poly.pdbx_strand_id
1 'polypeptide(L)' 'QYVGKKDGEVFVGNTDTTRKNLDHLKSLKTLRLGDDALDINGKKLPRQYRPIFISKAEEGAYDRIMVERFSKAMRGTV' A
#
# COMPACT_ATOMS: atom_id res chain seq x y z
N GLN A 1 -13.68 6.90 3.34
CA GLN A 1 -14.23 6.05 2.26
C GLN A 1 -13.10 5.81 1.26
N TYR A 2 -12.91 4.57 0.78
CA TYR A 2 -11.88 4.27 -0.23
C TYR A 2 -12.57 3.89 -1.54
N VAL A 3 -12.20 4.56 -2.62
CA VAL A 3 -12.81 4.33 -3.94
C VAL A 3 -12.27 3.02 -4.51
N GLY A 4 -13.18 2.13 -4.92
CA GLY A 4 -12.82 0.87 -5.58
C GLY A 4 -12.31 -0.23 -4.65
N LYS A 5 -12.47 -0.11 -3.33
CA LYS A 5 -12.23 -1.19 -2.36
C LYS A 5 -13.27 -2.31 -2.56
N LYS A 6 -12.85 -3.57 -2.67
CA LYS A 6 -13.75 -4.73 -2.73
C LYS A 6 -14.05 -5.28 -1.33
N ASP A 7 -15.09 -6.11 -1.24
CA ASP A 7 -15.38 -6.85 -0.01
C ASP A 7 -14.20 -7.76 0.37
N GLY A 8 -13.91 -7.85 1.67
CA GLY A 8 -12.77 -8.61 2.19
C GLY A 8 -11.38 -7.98 1.98
N GLU A 9 -11.28 -6.83 1.31
CA GLU A 9 -10.01 -6.10 1.18
C GLU A 9 -9.80 -5.10 2.33
N VAL A 10 -8.55 -4.65 2.48
CA VAL A 10 -8.14 -3.53 3.33
C VAL A 10 -7.26 -2.58 2.53
N PHE A 11 -7.42 -1.28 2.79
CA PHE A 11 -6.57 -0.24 2.21
C PHE A 11 -5.32 -0.10 3.06
N VAL A 12 -4.15 -0.09 2.42
CA VAL A 12 -2.86 -0.04 3.13
C VAL A 12 -1.99 1.17 2.75
N GLY A 13 -2.42 1.98 1.79
CA GLY A 13 -1.73 3.21 1.44
C GLY A 13 -1.84 3.56 -0.03
N ASN A 14 -1.37 4.75 -0.39
CA ASN A 14 -1.23 5.18 -1.78
C ASN A 14 0.23 4.98 -2.21
N THR A 15 0.44 4.60 -3.47
CA THR A 15 1.78 4.45 -4.04
C THR A 15 1.90 5.16 -5.37
N ASP A 16 3.09 5.70 -5.62
CA ASP A 16 3.44 6.29 -6.91
C ASP A 16 3.89 5.19 -7.87
N THR A 17 3.07 4.91 -8.88
CA THR A 17 3.36 3.88 -9.89
C THR A 17 4.49 4.24 -10.83
N THR A 18 4.89 5.51 -10.91
CA THR A 18 6.02 5.95 -11.76
C THR A 18 7.37 5.61 -11.14
N ARG A 19 7.45 5.55 -9.80
CA ARG A 19 8.68 5.24 -9.05
C ARG A 19 8.89 3.74 -8.80
N LYS A 20 7.97 2.89 -9.26
CA LYS A 20 8.05 1.40 -9.31
C LYS A 20 8.89 0.76 -8.22
N ASN A 21 8.55 0.93 -6.95
CA ASN A 21 9.19 0.12 -5.90
C ASN A 21 8.18 -0.42 -4.90
N LEU A 22 7.44 -1.43 -5.35
CA LEU A 22 6.61 -2.31 -4.53
C LEU A 22 7.31 -3.64 -4.24
N ASP A 23 8.64 -3.70 -4.40
CA ASP A 23 9.39 -4.96 -4.27
C ASP A 23 9.27 -5.57 -2.88
N HIS A 24 9.20 -4.72 -1.86
CA HIS A 24 8.94 -5.11 -0.48
C HIS A 24 7.57 -5.78 -0.28
N LEU A 25 6.60 -5.56 -1.18
CA LEU A 25 5.27 -6.17 -1.13
C LEU A 25 5.10 -7.37 -2.08
N LYS A 26 6.16 -7.79 -2.80
CA LYS A 26 6.10 -8.90 -3.75
C LYS A 26 5.67 -10.24 -3.13
N SER A 27 5.82 -10.39 -1.82
CA SER A 27 5.41 -11.59 -1.08
C SER A 27 3.90 -11.67 -0.84
N LEU A 28 3.15 -10.56 -1.01
CA LEU A 28 1.70 -10.53 -0.82
C LEU A 28 1.01 -10.99 -2.10
N LYS A 29 0.18 -12.04 -2.01
CA LYS A 29 -0.47 -12.65 -3.17
C LYS A 29 -1.70 -11.88 -3.63
N THR A 30 -2.33 -11.14 -2.72
CA THR A 30 -3.59 -10.44 -2.97
C THR A 30 -3.40 -8.95 -3.20
N LEU A 31 -2.16 -8.50 -3.42
CA LEU A 31 -1.86 -7.12 -3.73
C LEU A 31 -2.59 -6.66 -4.99
N ARG A 32 -3.37 -5.59 -4.85
CA ARG A 32 -4.12 -4.98 -5.95
C ARG A 32 -3.98 -3.47 -5.91
N LEU A 33 -3.78 -2.87 -7.08
CA LEU A 33 -3.88 -1.43 -7.26
C LEU A 33 -5.31 -1.05 -7.65
N GLY A 34 -5.89 -0.07 -6.95
CA GLY A 34 -7.13 0.56 -7.37
C GLY A 34 -6.92 1.67 -8.40
N ASP A 35 -8.00 2.34 -8.77
CA ASP A 35 -7.99 3.31 -9.86
C ASP A 35 -7.69 4.74 -9.43
N ASP A 36 -8.36 5.21 -8.39
CA ASP A 36 -8.26 6.59 -7.91
C ASP A 36 -7.73 6.61 -6.47
N ALA A 37 -6.56 7.21 -6.28
CA ALA A 37 -6.02 7.49 -4.95
C ALA A 37 -6.60 8.81 -4.42
N LEU A 38 -6.94 8.84 -3.13
CA LEU A 38 -7.42 10.04 -2.46
C LEU A 38 -6.40 10.53 -1.43
N ASP A 39 -6.34 11.84 -1.22
CA ASP A 39 -5.63 12.44 -0.09
C ASP A 39 -6.45 12.34 1.22
N ILE A 40 -5.89 12.89 2.29
CA ILE A 40 -6.52 12.90 3.62
C ILE A 40 -7.84 13.70 3.68
N ASN A 41 -8.08 14.58 2.71
CA ASN A 41 -9.29 15.39 2.59
C ASN A 41 -10.31 14.77 1.61
N GLY A 42 -10.02 13.59 1.06
CA GLY A 42 -10.87 12.93 0.06
C GLY A 42 -10.73 13.49 -1.36
N LYS A 43 -9.72 14.33 -1.63
CA LYS A 43 -9.45 14.87 -2.97
C LYS A 43 -8.64 13.87 -3.77
N LYS A 44 -8.95 13.72 -5.06
CA LYS A 44 -8.19 12.85 -5.97
C LYS A 44 -6.74 13.32 -6.09
N LEU A 45 -5.83 12.38 -5.90
CA LEU A 45 -4.41 12.55 -6.18
C LEU A 45 -4.14 12.45 -7.69
N PRO A 46 -2.98 12.95 -8.17
CA PRO A 46 -2.57 12.77 -9.56
C PRO A 46 -2.60 11.30 -9.99
N ARG A 47 -2.88 11.03 -11.27
CA ARG A 47 -3.10 9.65 -11.81
C ARG A 47 -1.93 8.68 -11.58
N GLN A 48 -0.74 9.18 -11.30
CA GLN A 48 0.41 8.36 -10.92
C GLN A 48 0.27 7.70 -9.55
N TYR A 49 -0.61 8.22 -8.68
CA TYR A 49 -0.89 7.64 -7.39
C TYR A 49 -2.03 6.64 -7.51
N ARG A 50 -1.79 5.42 -7.04
CA ARG A 50 -2.80 4.36 -7.01
C ARG A 50 -2.93 3.85 -5.56
N PRO A 51 -4.16 3.63 -5.07
CA PRO A 51 -4.35 3.04 -3.76
C PRO A 51 -3.97 1.54 -3.82
N ILE A 52 -3.30 1.07 -2.79
CA ILE A 52 -2.97 -0.34 -2.59
C ILE A 52 -4.04 -0.96 -1.71
N PHE A 53 -4.58 -2.07 -2.19
CA PHE A 53 -5.47 -2.95 -1.47
C PHE A 53 -4.83 -4.32 -1.33
N ILE A 54 -5.10 -4.97 -0.21
CA ILE A 54 -4.76 -6.39 0.04
C ILE A 54 -5.98 -7.07 0.66
N SER A 55 -6.04 -8.40 0.61
CA SER A 55 -7.01 -9.16 1.39
C SER A 55 -6.77 -8.95 2.88
N LYS A 56 -7.85 -8.89 3.65
CA LYS A 56 -7.81 -8.85 5.12
C LYS A 56 -7.01 -10.02 5.72
N ALA A 57 -7.00 -11.18 5.05
CA ALA A 57 -6.21 -12.33 5.49
C ALA A 57 -4.69 -12.09 5.45
N GLU A 58 -4.22 -11.16 4.61
CA GLU A 58 -2.81 -10.81 4.48
C GLU A 58 -2.40 -9.56 5.28
N GLU A 59 -3.32 -8.97 6.04
CA GLU A 59 -3.06 -7.76 6.85
C GLU A 59 -1.88 -7.94 7.82
N GLY A 60 -1.83 -9.08 8.52
CA GLY A 60 -0.71 -9.38 9.43
C GLY A 60 0.63 -9.63 8.71
N ALA A 61 0.60 -10.12 7.46
CA ALA A 61 1.81 -10.26 6.66
C ALA A 61 2.31 -8.90 6.18
N TYR A 62 1.39 -8.01 5.77
CA TYR A 62 1.71 -6.64 5.42
C TYR A 62 2.32 -5.87 6.60
N ASP A 63 1.73 -5.98 7.80
CA ASP A 63 2.24 -5.30 8.99
C ASP A 63 3.68 -5.73 9.31
N ARG A 64 3.97 -7.04 9.27
CA ARG A 64 5.34 -7.57 9.44
C ARG A 64 6.33 -6.97 8.44
N ILE A 65 5.97 -6.92 7.15
CA ILE A 65 6.81 -6.33 6.10
C ILE A 65 7.11 -4.85 6.42
N MET A 66 6.10 -4.10 6.86
CA MET A 66 6.26 -2.68 7.18
C MET A 66 7.12 -2.46 8.43
N VAL A 67 6.96 -3.29 9.46
CA VAL A 67 7.80 -3.28 10.66
C VAL A 67 9.25 -3.61 10.31
N GLU A 68 9.50 -4.65 9.49
CA GLU A 68 10.85 -5.00 9.04
C GLU A 68 11.49 -3.87 8.23
N ARG A 69 10.72 -3.24 7.34
CA ARG A 69 11.17 -2.10 6.54
C ARG A 69 11.51 -0.90 7.40
N PHE A 70 10.66 -0.56 8.37
CA PHE A 70 10.90 0.53 9.31
C PHE A 70 12.13 0.25 10.16
N SER A 71 12.26 -0.96 10.69
CA SER A 71 13.42 -1.37 11.48
C SER A 71 14.73 -1.31 10.69
N LYS A 72 14.71 -1.70 9.41
CA LYS A 72 15.87 -1.59 8.52
C LYS A 72 16.23 -0.14 8.21
N ALA A 73 15.24 0.72 7.98
CA ALA A 73 15.47 2.15 7.77
C ALA A 73 16.10 2.82 9.00
N MET A 74 15.63 2.48 10.20
CA MET A 74 16.19 2.97 11.46
C MET A 74 17.61 2.44 11.71
N ARG A 75 17.92 1.20 11.33
CA ARG A 75 19.26 0.59 11.51
C ARG A 75 20.31 1.03 10.49
N GLY A 76 19.90 1.51 9.32
CA GLY A 76 20.80 2.05 8.29
C GLY A 76 21.22 3.51 8.49
N THR A 77 20.86 4.11 9.63
CA THR A 77 21.20 5.49 10.02
C THR A 77 22.26 5.49 11.12
N VAL A 78 23.38 4.79 10.88
CA VAL A 78 24.61 4.85 11.70
C VAL A 78 25.81 4.93 10.78
#